data_AF-R6JUR9-F1
#
_entry.id   AF-R6JUR9-F1
#
_cell.length_a   1.000
_cell.length_b   1.000
_cell.length_c   1.000
_cell.angle_alpha   90.00
_cell.angle_beta   90.00
_cell.angle_gamma   90.00
#
_symmetry.space_group_name_H-M   'P 1'
#
loop_
_entity.id
_entity.type
_entity.pdbx_description
1 polymer ?
#
loop_
_entity_poly.entity_id
_entity_poly.type
_entity_poly.pdbx_seq_one_letter_code
_entity_poly.pdbx_strand_id
1 'polypeptide(L)'
;MYGEDFYGGTPAVTKNCYGRGTVCYVAADGEQRLYDDLLKELADTAGVVPIVAGEIPESVEVCSRESGDTEYVFVQNFHSEAVEIKEMKLYGEEILGEKGEMLEPFGTLILKRKIEDRKM
;
A
#
# COMPACT_ATOMS: atom_id res chain seq x y z
N MET A 1 18.63 10.93 22.03
CA MET A 1 18.15 10.67 20.65
C MET A 1 19.27 9.93 19.89
N TYR A 2 19.03 9.18 18.81
CA TYR A 2 20.14 8.51 18.07
C TYR A 2 21.19 9.51 17.57
N GLY A 3 20.79 10.75 17.25
CA GLY A 3 21.68 11.84 16.87
C GLY A 3 22.43 12.52 18.03
N GLU A 4 22.28 12.05 19.27
CA GLU A 4 22.91 12.63 20.46
C GLU A 4 23.91 11.65 21.10
N ASP A 5 24.80 12.20 21.94
CA ASP A 5 25.77 11.46 22.75
C ASP A 5 26.71 10.54 21.93
N PHE A 6 26.77 9.25 22.26
CA PHE A 6 27.76 8.29 21.75
C PHE A 6 27.63 7.96 20.26
N TYR A 7 26.45 8.15 19.65
CA TYR A 7 26.17 7.80 18.26
C TYR A 7 26.02 9.03 17.35
N GLY A 8 26.19 10.24 17.91
CA GLY A 8 26.16 11.48 17.16
C GLY A 8 27.13 11.47 15.97
N GLY A 9 26.59 11.61 14.76
CA GLY A 9 27.35 11.59 13.51
C GLY A 9 27.55 10.21 12.86
N THR A 10 27.03 9.13 13.46
CA THR A 10 27.00 7.80 12.82
C THR A 10 25.73 7.58 12.01
N PRO A 11 25.77 6.85 10.88
CA PRO A 11 24.61 6.69 10.01
C PRO A 11 23.56 5.76 10.63
N ALA A 12 22.33 6.25 10.78
CA ALA A 12 21.19 5.48 11.27
C ALA A 12 20.48 4.67 10.17
N VAL A 13 20.53 5.15 8.92
CA VAL A 13 19.98 4.48 7.74
C VAL A 13 21.03 4.54 6.63
N THR A 14 21.26 3.43 5.93
CA THR A 14 22.20 3.36 4.80
C THR A 14 21.55 2.70 3.60
N LYS A 15 21.95 3.12 2.39
CA LYS A 15 21.51 2.58 1.10
C LYS A 15 22.75 2.19 0.29
N ASN A 16 22.78 0.96 -0.21
CA ASN A 16 23.87 0.45 -1.02
C ASN A 16 23.34 -0.15 -2.34
N CYS A 17 23.92 0.26 -3.47
CA CYS A 17 23.61 -0.31 -4.77
C CYS A 17 24.64 -1.38 -5.11
N TYR A 18 24.19 -2.61 -5.36
CA TYR A 18 25.07 -3.74 -5.70
C TYR A 18 24.50 -4.52 -6.89
N GLY A 19 25.28 -4.60 -7.96
CA GLY A 19 24.82 -5.17 -9.23
C GLY A 19 23.61 -4.39 -9.77
N ARG A 20 22.47 -5.08 -9.93
CA ARG A 20 21.20 -4.48 -10.37
C ARG A 20 20.22 -4.20 -9.22
N GLY A 21 20.63 -4.42 -7.98
CA GLY A 21 19.79 -4.31 -6.79
C GLY A 21 20.21 -3.17 -5.88
N THR A 22 19.30 -2.82 -4.97
CA THR A 22 19.51 -1.83 -3.91
C THR A 22 19.18 -2.48 -2.57
N VAL A 23 20.02 -2.27 -1.57
CA VAL A 23 19.82 -2.74 -0.19
C VAL A 23 19.78 -1.54 0.75
N CYS A 24 18.75 -1.46 1.59
CA CYS A 24 18.67 -0.48 2.66
C CYS A 24 18.81 -1.17 4.02
N TYR A 25 19.59 -0.56 4.92
CA TYR A 25 19.76 -1.02 6.29
C TYR A 25 19.35 0.09 7.26
N VAL A 26 18.42 -0.23 8.15
CA VAL A 26 17.92 0.65 9.22
C VAL A 26 18.52 0.15 10.53
N ALA A 27 19.42 0.95 11.11
CA ALA A 27 20.25 0.60 12.26
C ALA A 27 19.67 1.09 13.60
N ALA A 28 18.54 1.79 13.57
CA ALA A 28 17.89 2.40 14.70
C ALA A 28 16.38 2.23 14.61
N ASP A 29 15.71 2.13 15.75
CA ASP A 29 14.26 2.20 15.79
C ASP A 29 13.81 3.64 15.52
N GLY A 30 13.07 3.84 14.43
CA GLY A 30 12.52 5.12 14.03
C GLY A 30 11.04 5.28 14.36
N GLU A 31 10.52 6.49 14.21
CA GLU A 31 9.08 6.71 14.25
C GLU A 31 8.40 6.22 12.96
N GLN A 32 7.07 6.01 13.00
CA GLN A 32 6.27 5.55 11.85
C GLN A 32 6.58 6.34 10.57
N ARG A 33 6.67 7.67 10.67
CA ARG A 33 6.95 8.56 9.54
C ARG A 33 8.26 8.24 8.81
N LEU A 34 9.30 7.81 9.54
CA LEU A 34 10.56 7.38 8.91
C LEU A 34 10.32 6.20 7.96
N TYR A 35 9.53 5.24 8.40
CA TYR A 35 9.22 4.05 7.62
C TYR A 35 8.29 4.35 6.46
N ASP A 36 7.29 5.22 6.65
CA ASP A 36 6.37 5.64 5.59
C ASP A 36 7.14 6.28 4.43
N ASP A 37 8.03 7.23 4.73
CA ASP A 37 8.84 7.93 3.73
C ASP A 37 9.85 6.98 3.05
N LEU A 38 10.53 6.13 3.83
CA LEU A 38 11.54 5.19 3.32
C LEU A 38 10.91 4.11 2.43
N LEU A 39 9.82 3.50 2.87
CA LEU A 39 9.16 2.42 2.12
C LEU A 39 8.50 2.96 0.85
N LYS A 40 7.98 4.19 0.87
CA LYS A 40 7.47 4.86 -0.32
C LYS A 40 8.57 5.05 -1.37
N GLU A 41 9.74 5.60 -0.98
CA GLU A 41 10.88 5.75 -1.90
C GLU A 41 11.33 4.40 -2.48
N LEU A 42 11.37 3.35 -1.65
CA LEU A 42 11.79 2.01 -2.07
C LEU A 42 10.78 1.34 -3.00
N ALA A 43 9.49 1.47 -2.74
CA ALA A 43 8.42 0.99 -3.61
C ALA A 43 8.49 1.66 -4.98
N ASP A 44 8.63 2.98 -5.01
CA ASP A 44 8.76 3.77 -6.24
C ASP A 44 10.02 3.34 -7.04
N THR A 45 11.16 3.21 -6.34
CA THR A 45 12.43 2.77 -6.97
C THR A 45 12.36 1.35 -7.51
N ALA A 46 11.63 0.46 -6.83
CA ALA A 46 11.44 -0.92 -7.24
C ALA A 46 10.36 -1.10 -8.33
N GLY A 47 9.63 -0.04 -8.68
CA GLY A 47 8.52 -0.09 -9.63
C GLY A 47 7.30 -0.86 -9.07
N VAL A 48 7.14 -0.89 -7.75
CA VAL A 48 5.96 -1.45 -7.11
C VAL A 48 4.82 -0.47 -7.27
N VAL A 49 3.72 -0.92 -7.88
CA VAL A 49 2.55 -0.09 -8.17
C VAL A 49 1.35 -0.56 -7.34
N PRO A 50 0.47 0.36 -6.91
CA PRO A 50 -0.74 -0.01 -6.21
C PRO A 50 -1.70 -0.79 -7.11
N ILE A 51 -2.53 -1.65 -6.52
CA ILE A 51 -3.51 -2.50 -7.22
C ILE A 51 -4.64 -1.67 -7.85
N VAL A 52 -4.96 -0.54 -7.22
CA VAL A 52 -5.94 0.44 -7.68
C VAL A 52 -5.35 1.84 -7.58
N ALA A 53 -5.67 2.69 -8.55
CA ALA A 53 -5.31 4.10 -8.50
C ALA A 53 -6.22 4.87 -7.53
N GLY A 54 -5.77 6.04 -7.09
CA GLY A 54 -6.48 6.88 -6.13
C GLY A 54 -5.85 6.82 -4.75
N GLU A 55 -6.31 7.71 -3.87
CA GLU A 55 -5.90 7.73 -2.47
C GLU A 55 -6.57 6.57 -1.74
N ILE A 56 -5.75 5.74 -1.07
CA ILE A 56 -6.24 4.65 -0.22
C ILE A 56 -6.22 5.17 1.22
N PRO A 57 -7.38 5.27 1.89
CA PRO A 57 -7.42 5.69 3.30
C PRO A 57 -6.60 4.74 4.19
N GLU A 58 -6.02 5.25 5.28
CA GLU A 58 -5.19 4.47 6.22
C GLU A 58 -5.92 3.23 6.77
N SER A 59 -7.24 3.32 6.97
CA SER A 59 -8.06 2.21 7.47
C SER A 59 -8.42 1.16 6.42
N VAL A 60 -8.10 1.40 5.15
CA VAL A 60 -8.50 0.54 4.03
C VAL A 60 -7.31 -0.24 3.52
N GLU A 61 -7.42 -1.56 3.50
CA GLU A 61 -6.49 -2.43 2.79
C GLU A 61 -7.05 -2.79 1.42
N VAL A 62 -6.16 -2.79 0.41
CA VAL A 62 -6.46 -3.34 -0.92
C VAL A 62 -5.47 -4.44 -1.22
N CYS A 63 -5.99 -5.66 -1.44
CA CYS A 63 -5.20 -6.78 -1.93
C CYS A 63 -5.88 -7.45 -3.12
N SER A 64 -5.16 -8.27 -3.89
CA SER A 64 -5.76 -9.02 -4.99
C SER A 64 -5.21 -10.44 -5.10
N ARG A 65 -6.01 -11.30 -5.74
CA ARG A 65 -5.63 -12.67 -6.10
C ARG A 65 -5.98 -12.91 -7.55
N GLU A 66 -5.08 -13.57 -8.27
CA GLU A 66 -5.25 -13.88 -9.68
C GLU A 66 -5.47 -15.38 -9.88
N SER A 67 -6.36 -15.72 -10.81
CA SER A 67 -6.61 -17.09 -11.26
C SER A 67 -6.97 -17.09 -12.74
N GLY A 68 -6.12 -17.70 -13.58
CA GLY A 68 -6.29 -17.66 -15.02
C GLY A 68 -6.18 -16.24 -15.56
N ASP A 69 -7.22 -15.77 -16.26
CA ASP A 69 -7.33 -14.42 -16.81
C ASP A 69 -8.07 -13.44 -15.88
N THR A 70 -8.42 -13.88 -14.67
CA THR A 70 -9.28 -13.15 -13.73
C THR A 70 -8.49 -12.69 -12.50
N GLU A 71 -8.68 -11.43 -12.12
CA GLU A 71 -8.21 -10.83 -10.88
C GLU A 71 -9.42 -10.56 -9.95
N TYR A 72 -9.27 -10.93 -8.68
CA TYR A 72 -10.19 -10.62 -7.60
C TYR A 72 -9.55 -9.59 -6.69
N VAL A 73 -10.12 -8.38 -6.62
CA VAL A 73 -9.66 -7.28 -5.79
C VAL A 73 -10.52 -7.21 -4.53
N PHE A 74 -9.88 -7.20 -3.38
CA PHE A 74 -10.50 -7.10 -2.06
C PHE A 74 -10.22 -5.70 -1.52
N VAL A 75 -11.26 -4.97 -1.16
CA VAL A 75 -11.18 -3.65 -0.51
C VAL A 75 -11.84 -3.77 0.85
N GLN A 76 -11.07 -3.60 1.92
CA GLN A 76 -11.51 -3.92 3.27
C GLN A 76 -11.26 -2.75 4.21
N ASN A 77 -12.31 -2.30 4.89
CA ASN A 77 -12.18 -1.32 5.97
C ASN A 77 -11.90 -2.07 7.27
N PHE A 78 -10.76 -1.81 7.91
CA PHE A 78 -10.40 -2.41 9.20
C PHE A 78 -10.76 -1.54 10.41
N HIS A 79 -11.47 -0.44 10.19
CA HIS A 79 -11.92 0.45 11.24
C HIS A 79 -13.39 0.21 11.63
N SER A 80 -13.76 0.63 12.85
CA SER A 80 -15.12 0.56 13.38
C SER A 80 -16.02 1.70 12.91
N GLU A 81 -15.55 2.55 12.00
CA GLU A 81 -16.28 3.68 11.44
C GLU A 81 -16.33 3.57 9.91
N ALA A 82 -17.36 4.13 9.29
CA ALA A 82 -17.46 4.18 7.85
C ALA A 82 -16.35 5.09 7.27
N VAL A 83 -15.77 4.70 6.14
CA VAL A 83 -14.67 5.42 5.49
C VAL A 83 -15.01 5.76 4.04
N GLU A 84 -14.63 6.95 3.61
CA GLU A 84 -14.84 7.40 2.25
C GLU A 84 -13.82 6.76 1.30
N ILE A 85 -14.31 6.17 0.20
CA ILE A 85 -13.52 5.46 -0.82
C ILE A 85 -13.72 6.02 -2.24
N LYS A 86 -14.41 7.17 -2.38
CA LYS A 86 -14.78 7.75 -3.69
C LYS A 86 -13.59 8.06 -4.61
N GLU A 87 -12.42 8.36 -4.05
CA GLU A 87 -11.22 8.70 -4.83
C GLU A 87 -10.54 7.46 -5.41
N MET A 88 -10.83 6.27 -4.86
CA MET A 88 -10.32 4.99 -5.35
C MET A 88 -10.95 4.63 -6.70
N LYS A 89 -10.11 4.30 -7.68
CA LYS A 89 -10.56 3.89 -9.02
C LYS A 89 -10.92 2.40 -9.03
N LEU A 90 -12.11 2.13 -8.49
CA LEU A 90 -12.69 0.81 -8.32
C LEU A 90 -13.57 0.42 -9.53
N TYR A 91 -13.23 -0.70 -10.18
CA TYR A 91 -13.93 -1.27 -11.32
C TYR A 91 -13.86 -2.79 -11.33
N GLY A 92 -14.84 -3.40 -12.00
CA GLY A 92 -15.05 -4.84 -12.02
C GLY A 92 -16.51 -5.17 -11.72
N GLU A 93 -16.85 -6.45 -11.87
CA GLU A 93 -18.10 -7.04 -11.42
C GLU A 93 -18.07 -7.14 -9.88
N GLU A 94 -19.12 -6.65 -9.22
CA GLU A 94 -19.27 -6.74 -7.77
C GLU A 94 -19.67 -8.17 -7.37
N ILE A 95 -18.81 -8.83 -6.61
CA ILE A 95 -19.05 -10.20 -6.10
C ILE A 95 -19.60 -10.16 -4.68
N LEU A 96 -19.14 -9.21 -3.88
CA LEU A 96 -19.57 -8.99 -2.50
C LEU A 96 -19.49 -7.51 -2.17
N GLY A 97 -20.49 -7.01 -1.45
CA GLY A 97 -20.62 -5.59 -1.16
C GLY A 97 -21.14 -4.81 -2.36
N GLU A 98 -21.40 -3.54 -2.16
CA GLU A 98 -21.81 -2.62 -3.23
C GLU A 98 -20.77 -1.51 -3.35
N LYS A 99 -20.42 -1.15 -4.59
CA LYS A 99 -19.50 -0.04 -4.80
C LYS A 99 -20.22 1.29 -4.51
N GLY A 100 -19.87 1.92 -3.40
CA GLY A 100 -20.35 3.24 -3.01
C GLY A 100 -19.24 4.27 -2.84
N GLU A 101 -19.62 5.46 -2.40
CA GLU A 101 -18.67 6.48 -1.95
C GLU A 101 -18.10 6.15 -0.55
N MET A 102 -18.81 5.33 0.22
CA MET A 102 -18.46 4.94 1.58
C MET A 102 -18.35 3.42 1.70
N LEU A 103 -17.42 2.96 2.53
CA LEU A 103 -17.33 1.58 2.98
C LEU A 103 -17.66 1.53 4.47
N GLU A 104 -18.68 0.74 4.82
CA GLU A 104 -19.18 0.60 6.19
C GLU A 104 -18.09 0.10 7.18
N PRO A 105 -18.30 0.24 8.49
CA PRO A 105 -17.44 -0.36 9.52
C PRO A 105 -17.20 -1.84 9.26
N PHE A 106 -15.94 -2.26 9.23
CA PHE A 106 -15.56 -3.65 8.92
C PHE A 106 -16.09 -4.17 7.57
N GLY A 107 -16.47 -3.27 6.67
CA GLY A 107 -17.03 -3.57 5.36
C GLY A 107 -15.98 -4.17 4.42
N THR A 108 -16.44 -5.07 3.54
CA THR A 108 -15.62 -5.67 2.50
C THR A 108 -16.34 -5.56 1.16
N LEU A 109 -15.63 -5.03 0.16
CA LEU A 109 -16.02 -5.02 -1.24
C LEU A 109 -15.09 -5.97 -2.00
N ILE A 110 -15.65 -6.88 -2.79
CA ILE A 110 -14.90 -7.78 -3.67
C ILE A 110 -15.29 -7.51 -5.11
N LEU A 111 -14.31 -7.15 -5.93
CA LEU A 111 -14.47 -6.89 -7.35
C LEU A 111 -13.78 -7.99 -8.16
N LYS A 112 -14.43 -8.46 -9.20
CA LYS A 112 -13.87 -9.38 -10.19
C LYS A 112 -13.65 -8.62 -11.49
N ARG A 113 -12.44 -8.67 -12.02
CA ARG A 113 -12.09 -8.06 -13.32
C ARG A 113 -11.18 -8.97 -14.10
N LYS A 114 -11.07 -8.77 -15.42
CA LYS A 114 -10.01 -9.44 -16.16
C LYS A 114 -8.68 -8.73 -15.94
N ILE A 115 -7.60 -9.50 -15.98
CA ILE A 115 -6.23 -8.96 -15.85
C ILE A 115 -5.92 -7.98 -17.00
N GLU A 116 -6.44 -8.23 -18.20
CA GLU A 116 -6.29 -7.33 -19.36
C GLU A 116 -6.92 -5.95 -19.15
N ASP A 117 -7.92 -5.85 -18.26
CA ASP A 117 -8.60 -4.60 -17.94
C ASP A 117 -7.83 -3.77 -16.90
N ARG A 118 -6.67 -4.24 -16.43
CA ARG A 118 -5.83 -3.52 -15.46
C ARG A 118 -5.37 -2.19 -16.05
N LYS A 119 -6.16 -1.13 -15.84
CA LYS A 119 -5.76 0.24 -16.19
C LYS A 119 -4.69 0.69 -15.21
N MET A 120 -3.45 0.81 -15.71
CA MET A 120 -2.34 1.53 -15.06
C MET A 120 -2.61 3.04 -15.08
#